data_AF-A0A1F5RDW2-F1
#
_entry.id   AF-A0A1F5RDW2-F1
#
_cell.length_a   1.000
_cell.length_b   1.000
_cell.length_c   1.000
_cell.angle_alpha   90.00
_cell.angle_beta   90.00
_cell.angle_gamma   90.00
#
_symmetry.space_group_name_H-M   'P 1'
#
loop_
_entity.id
_entity.type
_entity.pdbx_description
1 polymer ?
#
loop_
_entity_poly.entity_id
_entity_poly.type
_entity_poly.pdbx_seq_one_letter_code
_entity_poly.pdbx_strand_id
1 'polypeptide(L)'
;MKLIAQDIEMHESTVSRAVHNKYVITPNGMLPVKYFFGVGLKSDSGEDSAKSIKDTIAEMIRQEISQKPLSDQEIADKLSRQGITIARRTVAKYREELKILPTKYRREKR
;
A
#
# COMPACT_ATOMS: atom_id res chain seq x y z
N MET A 1 -3.76 11.26 8.97
CA MET A 1 -4.25 11.92 10.20
C MET A 1 -4.50 13.42 10.00
N LYS A 2 -3.67 14.10 9.21
CA LYS A 2 -3.80 15.53 8.90
C LYS A 2 -5.21 16.00 8.48
N LEU A 3 -5.94 15.24 7.65
CA LEU A 3 -7.30 15.59 7.25
C LEU A 3 -8.28 15.65 8.42
N ILE A 4 -8.31 14.61 9.25
CA ILE A 4 -9.20 14.53 10.42
C ILE A 4 -8.80 15.57 11.46
N ALA A 5 -7.50 15.81 11.64
CA ALA A 5 -6.98 16.84 12.51
C ALA A 5 -7.43 18.25 12.05
N GLN A 6 -7.47 18.51 10.75
CA GLN A 6 -7.97 19.76 10.18
C GLN A 6 -9.48 19.91 10.34
N ASP A 7 -10.24 18.83 10.19
CA ASP A 7 -11.71 18.83 10.31
C ASP A 7 -12.19 19.11 11.74
N ILE A 8 -11.43 18.66 12.74
CA ILE A 8 -11.74 18.90 14.16
C ILE A 8 -10.93 20.05 14.77
N GLU A 9 -10.22 20.83 13.95
CA GLU A 9 -9.35 21.95 14.36
C GLU A 9 -8.31 21.58 15.45
N MET A 10 -7.78 20.37 15.42
CA MET A 10 -6.76 19.88 16.35
C MET A 10 -5.42 19.62 15.67
N HIS A 11 -4.35 19.59 16.47
CA HIS A 11 -3.04 19.19 15.97
C HIS A 11 -2.99 17.68 15.69
N GLU A 12 -2.27 17.28 14.64
CA GLU A 12 -2.07 15.86 14.28
C GLU A 12 -1.49 15.03 15.44
N SER A 13 -0.61 15.63 16.25
CA SER A 13 -0.04 15.01 17.45
C SER A 13 -1.09 14.68 18.51
N THR A 14 -2.15 15.47 18.62
CA THR A 14 -3.26 15.22 19.56
C THR A 14 -4.14 14.07 19.10
N VAL A 15 -4.45 14.00 17.81
CA VAL A 15 -5.19 12.88 17.21
C VAL A 15 -4.38 11.58 17.31
N SER A 16 -3.08 11.64 17.02
CA SER A 16 -2.17 10.49 17.13
C SER A 16 -2.12 9.91 18.54
N ARG A 17 -2.06 10.77 19.56
CA ARG A 17 -2.13 10.35 20.98
C ARG A 17 -3.49 9.75 21.33
N ALA A 18 -4.58 10.35 20.86
CA ALA A 18 -5.94 9.87 21.16
C ALA A 18 -6.20 8.45 20.63
N VAL A 19 -5.63 8.11 19.47
CA VAL A 19 -5.79 6.78 18.84
C VAL A 19 -4.73 5.77 19.29
N HIS A 20 -3.71 6.22 20.02
CA HIS A 20 -2.67 5.36 20.55
C HIS A 20 -3.26 4.41 21.60
N ASN A 21 -2.87 3.13 21.56
CA ASN A 21 -3.40 2.07 22.43
C ASN A 21 -4.92 1.81 22.36
N LYS A 22 -5.62 2.38 21.38
CA LYS A 22 -7.01 2.04 21.10
C LYS A 22 -7.07 0.90 20.08
N TYR A 23 -8.11 0.07 20.20
CA TYR A 23 -8.37 -1.06 19.31
C TYR A 23 -9.84 -1.07 18.91
N VAL A 24 -10.11 -1.45 17.66
CA VAL A 24 -11.45 -1.66 17.11
C VAL A 24 -11.66 -3.14 16.91
N ILE A 25 -12.81 -3.64 17.36
CA ILE A 25 -13.26 -4.99 17.01
C ILE A 25 -14.02 -4.87 15.69
N THR A 26 -13.58 -5.65 14.70
CA THR A 26 -14.25 -5.80 13.41
C THR A 26 -14.76 -7.23 13.28
N PRO A 27 -15.70 -7.52 12.36
CA PRO A 27 -16.16 -8.89 12.12
C PRO A 27 -15.03 -9.88 11.79
N ASN A 28 -13.90 -9.37 11.26
CA ASN A 28 -12.74 -10.16 10.87
C ASN A 28 -11.61 -10.14 11.92
N GLY A 29 -11.85 -9.60 13.13
CA GLY A 29 -10.90 -9.58 14.24
C GLY A 29 -10.63 -8.19 14.83
N MET A 30 -9.67 -8.12 15.76
CA MET A 30 -9.31 -6.90 16.49
C MET A 30 -8.12 -6.20 15.83
N LEU A 31 -8.27 -4.90 15.54
CA LEU A 31 -7.24 -4.09 14.88
C LEU A 31 -6.93 -2.81 15.68
N PRO A 32 -5.65 -2.42 15.82
CA PRO A 32 -5.30 -1.12 16.40
C PRO A 32 -5.90 0.02 15.58
N VAL A 33 -6.48 1.06 16.20
CA VAL A 33 -7.12 2.15 15.41
C VAL A 33 -6.11 2.86 14.49
N LYS A 34 -4.83 2.95 14.91
CA LYS A 34 -3.73 3.48 14.10
C LYS A 34 -3.62 2.85 12.69
N TYR A 35 -4.10 1.62 12.53
CA TYR A 35 -4.09 0.89 11.27
C TYR A 35 -4.89 1.62 10.18
N PHE A 36 -5.96 2.33 10.54
CA PHE A 36 -6.84 3.04 9.61
C PHE A 36 -6.30 4.42 9.20
N PHE A 37 -5.25 4.92 9.86
CA PHE A 37 -4.69 6.26 9.60
C PHE A 37 -3.39 6.22 8.79
N GLY A 38 -3.20 5.17 7.99
CA GLY A 38 -2.03 5.03 7.12
C GLY A 38 -1.87 6.21 6.16
N VAL A 39 -0.63 6.52 5.78
CA VAL A 39 -0.35 7.50 4.73
C VAL A 39 -0.90 6.96 3.41
N GLY A 40 -2.03 7.51 2.97
CA GLY A 40 -2.56 7.24 1.64
C GLY A 40 -1.66 7.86 0.59
N LEU A 41 -1.34 7.10 -0.46
CA LEU A 41 -0.80 7.69 -1.68
C LEU A 41 -2.01 8.27 -2.44
N LYS A 42 -1.92 9.53 -2.86
CA LYS A 42 -2.98 10.16 -3.66
C LYS A 42 -3.19 9.38 -4.95
N SER A 43 -4.37 8.81 -5.12
CA SER A 43 -4.86 8.20 -6.36
C SER A 43 -5.98 9.08 -6.90
N ASP A 44 -6.16 9.10 -8.21
CA ASP A 44 -7.17 9.93 -8.91
C ASP A 44 -8.61 9.50 -8.55
N SER A 45 -8.77 8.28 -8.01
CA SER A 45 -10.04 7.72 -7.54
C SER A 45 -10.23 7.75 -6.01
N GLY A 46 -9.27 8.29 -5.24
CA GLY A 46 -9.34 8.35 -3.77
C GLY A 46 -7.97 8.31 -3.05
N GLU A 47 -7.96 8.35 -1.71
CA GLU A 47 -6.74 8.08 -0.92
C GLU A 47 -6.56 6.57 -0.76
N ASP A 48 -5.73 5.96 -1.62
CA ASP A 48 -5.38 4.55 -1.48
C ASP A 48 -4.33 4.37 -0.40
N SER A 49 -4.70 3.64 0.66
CA SER A 49 -3.80 3.30 1.76
C SER A 49 -2.59 2.49 1.24
N ALA A 50 -1.40 2.77 1.77
CA ALA A 50 -0.18 2.03 1.42
C ALA A 50 -0.32 0.51 1.59
N LYS A 51 -1.21 0.03 2.46
CA LYS A 51 -1.52 -1.39 2.61
C LYS A 51 -2.33 -1.94 1.43
N SER A 52 -3.37 -1.25 1.00
CA SER A 52 -4.16 -1.64 -0.18
C SER A 52 -3.26 -1.79 -1.39
N ILE A 53 -2.35 -0.84 -1.61
CA ILE A 53 -1.40 -0.87 -2.73
C ILE A 53 -0.46 -2.08 -2.63
N LYS A 54 0.05 -2.41 -1.43
CA LYS A 54 0.87 -3.62 -1.22
C LYS A 54 0.09 -4.89 -1.55
N ASP A 55 -1.16 -4.97 -1.12
CA ASP A 55 -2.01 -6.13 -1.39
C ASP A 55 -2.29 -6.26 -2.90
N THR A 56 -2.53 -5.14 -3.61
CA THR A 56 -2.67 -5.12 -5.07
C THR A 56 -1.38 -5.55 -5.78
N ILE A 57 -0.22 -5.06 -5.34
CA ILE A 57 1.09 -5.47 -5.89
C ILE A 57 1.30 -6.97 -5.69
N ALA A 58 1.00 -7.50 -4.49
CA ALA A 58 1.10 -8.92 -4.21
C ALA A 58 0.18 -9.76 -5.10
N GLU A 59 -1.03 -9.28 -5.37
CA GLU A 59 -1.98 -9.94 -6.27
C GLU A 59 -1.51 -9.94 -7.72
N MET A 60 -1.03 -8.79 -8.22
CA MET A 60 -0.48 -8.69 -9.58
C MET A 60 0.71 -9.63 -9.79
N ILE A 61 1.54 -9.81 -8.76
CA ILE A 61 2.68 -10.72 -8.80
C ILE A 61 2.23 -12.17 -8.69
N ARG A 62 1.21 -12.50 -7.88
CA ARG A 62 0.64 -13.86 -7.82
C ARG A 62 0.01 -14.31 -9.13
N GLN A 63 -0.58 -13.39 -9.89
CA GLN A 63 -1.20 -13.66 -11.19
C GLN A 63 -0.21 -13.55 -12.36
N GLU A 64 1.08 -13.33 -12.11
CA GLU A 64 2.06 -13.18 -13.18
C GLU A 64 2.44 -14.51 -13.84
N ILE A 65 2.90 -14.43 -15.09
CA ILE A 65 3.40 -15.60 -15.83
C ILE A 65 4.87 -15.79 -15.50
N SER A 66 5.27 -16.94 -14.92
CA SER A 66 6.65 -17.24 -14.50
C SER A 66 7.71 -17.09 -15.61
N GLN A 67 7.32 -17.27 -16.88
CA GLN A 67 8.23 -17.06 -18.03
C GLN A 67 8.51 -15.58 -18.33
N LYS A 68 7.59 -14.69 -17.95
CA LYS A 68 7.68 -13.25 -18.16
C LYS A 68 7.19 -12.50 -16.91
N PRO A 69 7.97 -12.53 -15.82
CA PRO A 69 7.61 -11.84 -14.58
C PRO A 69 7.52 -10.34 -14.81
N LEU A 70 6.61 -9.69 -14.10
CA LEU A 70 6.38 -8.25 -14.21
C LEU A 70 7.57 -7.49 -13.59
N SER A 71 8.07 -6.49 -14.30
CA SER A 71 9.03 -5.54 -13.76
C SER A 71 8.37 -4.54 -12.81
N ASP A 72 9.16 -3.97 -11.89
CA ASP A 72 8.68 -2.91 -11.00
C ASP A 72 8.12 -1.70 -11.78
N GLN A 73 8.62 -1.46 -13.00
CA GLN A 73 8.11 -0.41 -13.88
C GLN A 73 6.74 -0.79 -14.47
N GLU A 74 6.57 -2.02 -14.98
CA GLU A 74 5.28 -2.48 -15.51
C GLU A 74 4.19 -2.51 -14.44
N ILE A 75 4.54 -2.82 -13.19
CA ILE A 75 3.62 -2.74 -12.06
C ILE A 75 3.20 -1.29 -11.81
N ALA A 76 4.16 -0.34 -11.81
CA ALA A 76 3.86 1.08 -11.67
C ALA A 76 2.95 1.59 -12.81
N ASP A 77 3.21 1.18 -14.05
CA ASP A 77 2.42 1.59 -15.22
C ASP A 77 1.00 1.00 -15.16
N LYS A 78 0.85 -0.26 -14.72
CA LYS A 78 -0.46 -0.89 -14.50
C LYS A 78 -1.26 -0.18 -13.40
N LEU A 79 -0.60 0.17 -12.29
CA LEU A 79 -1.22 0.92 -11.20
C LEU A 79 -1.62 2.33 -11.66
N SER A 80 -0.79 3.00 -12.48
CA SER A 80 -1.11 4.30 -13.06
C SER A 80 -2.35 4.25 -13.96
N ARG A 81 -2.52 3.18 -14.74
CA ARG A 81 -3.77 2.96 -15.52
C ARG A 81 -5.01 2.75 -14.67
N GLN A 82 -4.84 2.34 -13.41
CA GLN A 82 -5.91 2.20 -12.42
C GLN A 82 -6.12 3.50 -11.61
N GLY A 83 -5.48 4.61 -11.98
CA GLY A 83 -5.55 5.89 -11.27
C GLY A 83 -4.54 6.05 -10.13
N ILE A 84 -3.76 5.01 -9.82
CA ILE A 84 -2.80 5.01 -8.71
C ILE A 84 -1.44 5.47 -9.23
N THR A 85 -1.12 6.74 -9.00
CA THR A 85 0.18 7.30 -9.38
C THR A 85 1.24 6.92 -8.36
N ILE A 86 2.09 5.94 -8.69
CA ILE A 86 3.17 5.47 -7.84
C ILE A 86 4.50 5.43 -8.58
N ALA A 87 5.57 5.88 -7.93
CA ALA A 87 6.91 5.80 -8.49
C ALA A 87 7.46 4.36 -8.43
N ARG A 88 8.22 3.97 -9.45
CA ARG A 88 8.92 2.67 -9.51
C ARG A 88 9.71 2.34 -8.23
N ARG A 89 10.40 3.33 -7.65
CA ARG A 89 11.18 3.14 -6.40
C ARG A 89 10.29 2.78 -5.21
N THR A 90 9.07 3.32 -5.14
CA THR A 90 8.09 3.00 -4.10
C THR A 90 7.55 1.58 -4.29
N VAL A 91 7.29 1.17 -5.54
CA VAL A 91 6.92 -0.22 -5.86
C VAL A 91 8.03 -1.20 -5.44
N ALA A 92 9.29 -0.89 -5.76
CA ALA A 92 10.44 -1.72 -5.36
C ALA A 92 10.55 -1.85 -3.84
N LYS A 93 10.40 -0.75 -3.09
CA LYS A 93 10.37 -0.75 -1.62
C LYS A 93 9.26 -1.64 -1.09
N TYR A 94 8.04 -1.51 -1.62
CA TYR A 94 6.90 -2.33 -1.18
C TYR A 94 7.09 -3.81 -1.52
N ARG A 95 7.69 -4.13 -2.68
CA ARG A 95 8.06 -5.50 -3.06
C ARG A 95 9.05 -6.11 -2.08
N GLU A 96 10.07 -5.35 -1.65
CA GLU A 96 11.04 -5.79 -0.65
C GLU A 96 10.40 -6.03 0.72
N GLU A 97 9.51 -5.14 1.17
CA GLU A 97 8.75 -5.32 2.42
C GLU A 97 7.86 -6.57 2.38
N LEU A 98 7.35 -6.93 1.20
CA LEU A 98 6.60 -8.16 0.95
C LEU A 98 7.49 -9.41 0.76
N LYS A 99 8.82 -9.27 0.87
CA LYS A 99 9.82 -10.34 0.66
C LYS A 99 9.75 -11.01 -0.71
N ILE A 100 9.29 -10.29 -1.72
CA ILE A 100 9.18 -10.80 -3.08
C ILE A 100 10.50 -10.55 -3.82
N LEU A 101 11.02 -11.57 -4.49
CA LEU A 101 12.29 -11.47 -5.21
C LEU A 101 12.24 -10.51 -6.42
N PRO A 102 13.36 -9.90 -6.81
CA PRO A 102 13.42 -9.10 -8.03
C PRO A 102 13.09 -9.92 -9.27
N THR A 103 12.59 -9.25 -10.32
CA THR A 103 12.18 -9.86 -11.59
C THR A 103 13.23 -10.80 -12.19
N LYS A 104 14.52 -10.51 -12.02
CA LYS A 104 15.64 -11.35 -12.48
C LYS A 104 15.68 -12.75 -11.86
N TYR A 105 15.21 -12.88 -10.62
CA TYR A 105 15.22 -14.14 -9.86
C TYR A 105 13.86 -14.85 -9.89
N ARG A 106 12.80 -14.16 -10.35
CA ARG A 106 11.46 -14.74 -10.54
C ARG A 106 11.26 -15.39 -11.91
N ARG A 107 12.15 -15.11 -12.86
CA ARG A 107 12.08 -15.67 -14.20
C ARG A 107 12.56 -17.12 -14.17
N GLU A 108 11.68 -18.08 -14.44
CA GLU A 108 12.10 -19.46 -14.68
C GLU A 108 13.00 -19.50 -15.91
N LYS A 109 14.22 -20.03 -15.73
CA LYS A 109 15.08 -20.40 -16.85
C LYS A 109 14.58 -21.72 -17.42
N ARG A 110 14.41 -21.76 -18.74
CA ARG A 110 14.27 -23.00 -19.50
C ARG A 110 15.43 -23.94 -19.22
#